data_AF-A0A9P8LGJ3-F1
#
_entry.id   AF-A0A9P8LGJ3-F1
#
_cell.length_a   1.000
_cell.length_b   1.000
_cell.length_c   1.000
_cell.angle_alpha   90.00
_cell.angle_beta   90.00
_cell.angle_gamma   90.00
#
_symmetry.space_group_name_H-M   'P 1'
#
loop_
_entity.id
_entity.type
_entity.pdbx_description
1 polymer ?
#
loop_
_entity_poly.entity_id
_entity_poly.type
_entity_poly.pdbx_seq_one_letter_code
_entity_poly.pdbx_strand_id
1 'polypeptide(L)'
;MAPIYSRLCTDMEVLEKYPVVPSFAHWRFPHDNLPESWASCEPLKLPLDRRLPRQSSLTEATLARDISCRITNHIEGTEHAHLVPRSEERWFSENGMFRYTNQQRPGSEPVDDAQNAILLRSDVHTIFDQKRFAIVPKSSVLLVHIIAPGSSLQLTSLYHNVSLQPLVGVAIQYILTRFAWTIFAQSINFVQQGLTRRLFIYVGDGETSIADFSGDQCRQLLSSGAKSCSQSPRKRQRDAFVAPARDGEDNREKEYVRGRRRRRSFGSSSQDSSFDEKLWTTSQETIPDTDIDDSNDGLGSCDDGAESQSKRQCVASPCDHNDCS
;
A
#
# COMPACT_ATOMS: atom_id res chain seq x y z
N MET A 1 12.73 -29.02 -14.41
CA MET A 1 11.55 -28.68 -13.58
C MET A 1 10.58 -27.91 -14.46
N ALA A 2 9.32 -28.34 -14.56
CA ALA A 2 8.36 -27.82 -15.55
C ALA A 2 7.55 -26.62 -15.01
N PRO A 3 7.10 -25.69 -15.88
CA PRO A 3 6.49 -24.44 -15.46
C PRO A 3 5.01 -24.57 -15.08
N ILE A 4 4.57 -23.75 -14.12
CA ILE A 4 3.17 -23.65 -13.71
C ILE A 4 2.46 -22.63 -14.62
N TYR A 5 1.97 -23.06 -15.78
CA TYR A 5 0.78 -22.46 -16.42
C TYR A 5 0.12 -23.46 -17.39
N SER A 6 -1.17 -23.73 -17.15
CA SER A 6 -2.16 -24.33 -18.06
C SER A 6 -1.70 -25.42 -19.05
N ARG A 7 -1.89 -26.70 -18.66
CA ARG A 7 -2.30 -27.74 -19.62
C ARG A 7 -3.78 -28.03 -19.43
N LEU A 8 -4.57 -27.78 -20.47
CA LEU A 8 -5.96 -28.23 -20.52
C LEU A 8 -6.01 -29.68 -21.04
N CYS A 9 -6.54 -30.55 -20.19
CA CYS A 9 -7.36 -31.71 -20.51
C CYS A 9 -6.93 -32.64 -21.67
N THR A 10 -6.28 -33.74 -21.31
CA THR A 10 -6.65 -35.09 -21.78
C THR A 10 -6.09 -36.10 -20.78
N ASP A 11 -6.88 -36.42 -19.76
CA ASP A 11 -7.11 -37.77 -19.23
C ASP A 11 -7.97 -37.65 -17.95
N MET A 12 -8.83 -38.64 -17.71
CA MET A 12 -9.68 -38.71 -16.51
C MET A 12 -8.90 -39.23 -15.29
N GLU A 13 -7.75 -38.62 -15.01
CA GLU A 13 -7.20 -38.70 -13.66
C GLU A 13 -8.13 -37.96 -12.70
N VAL A 14 -8.31 -38.53 -11.51
CA VAL A 14 -9.11 -37.94 -10.44
C VAL A 14 -8.70 -36.49 -10.27
N LEU A 15 -9.67 -35.55 -10.34
CA LEU A 15 -9.47 -34.12 -10.12
C LEU A 15 -8.84 -33.91 -8.73
N GLU A 16 -7.51 -33.96 -8.68
CA GLU A 16 -6.82 -34.05 -7.41
C GLU A 16 -6.94 -32.70 -6.72
N LYS A 17 -7.63 -32.70 -5.58
CA LYS A 17 -7.99 -31.47 -4.88
C LYS A 17 -6.72 -30.74 -4.49
N TYR A 18 -6.46 -29.60 -5.14
CA TYR A 18 -5.28 -28.80 -4.87
C TYR A 18 -5.27 -28.37 -3.39
N PRO A 19 -4.18 -28.62 -2.64
CA PRO A 19 -4.12 -28.30 -1.23
C PRO A 19 -4.03 -26.78 -1.02
N VAL A 20 -4.90 -26.23 -0.17
CA VAL A 20 -5.02 -24.79 0.05
C VAL A 20 -4.44 -24.39 1.40
N VAL A 21 -3.62 -23.34 1.44
CA VAL A 21 -3.18 -22.73 2.70
C VAL A 21 -4.37 -21.97 3.32
N PRO A 22 -4.76 -22.25 4.57
CA PRO A 22 -6.06 -21.79 5.09
C PRO A 22 -6.12 -20.29 5.41
N SER A 23 -5.00 -19.67 5.81
CA SER A 23 -4.90 -18.22 6.03
C SER A 23 -3.45 -17.75 5.99
N PHE A 24 -3.24 -16.43 5.96
CA PHE A 24 -1.92 -15.81 5.98
C PHE A 24 -1.03 -16.30 7.15
N ALA A 25 -1.60 -16.46 8.35
CA ALA A 25 -0.87 -16.96 9.52
C ALA A 25 -0.31 -18.39 9.34
N HIS A 26 -0.91 -19.20 8.45
CA HIS A 26 -0.44 -20.55 8.12
C HIS A 26 0.45 -20.58 6.87
N TRP A 27 0.54 -19.48 6.12
CA TRP A 27 1.40 -19.34 4.96
C TRP A 27 2.85 -19.15 5.40
N ARG A 28 3.79 -19.77 4.67
CA ARG A 28 5.22 -19.51 4.84
C ARG A 28 5.77 -18.79 3.64
N PHE A 29 6.65 -17.82 3.90
CA PHE A 29 7.25 -17.03 2.84
C PHE A 29 8.19 -17.89 1.98
N PRO A 30 8.08 -17.87 0.64
CA PRO A 30 8.96 -18.62 -0.25
C PRO A 30 10.32 -17.94 -0.39
N HIS A 31 11.15 -18.10 0.65
CA HIS A 31 12.53 -17.62 0.66
C HIS A 31 13.33 -18.17 -0.51
N ASP A 32 14.10 -17.30 -1.17
CA ASP A 32 15.05 -17.64 -2.23
C ASP A 32 14.44 -18.37 -3.45
N ASN A 33 13.10 -18.47 -3.51
CA ASN A 33 12.30 -19.14 -4.53
C ASN A 33 11.04 -18.32 -4.86
N LEU A 34 11.23 -17.03 -5.15
CA LEU A 34 10.15 -16.15 -5.59
C LEU A 34 9.67 -16.57 -6.99
N PRO A 35 8.37 -16.48 -7.31
CA PRO A 35 7.91 -16.71 -8.67
C PRO A 35 8.55 -15.71 -9.64
N GLU A 36 8.90 -16.15 -10.84
CA GLU A 36 9.64 -15.37 -11.84
C GLU A 36 9.00 -14.01 -12.17
N SER A 37 7.66 -13.95 -12.19
CA SER A 37 6.91 -12.71 -12.37
C SER A 37 7.16 -11.66 -11.28
N TRP A 38 7.46 -12.09 -10.04
CA TRP A 38 7.85 -11.20 -8.96
C TRP A 38 9.34 -10.85 -9.03
N ALA A 39 10.21 -11.83 -9.28
CA ALA A 39 11.66 -11.61 -9.39
C ALA A 39 12.02 -10.64 -10.52
N SER A 40 11.31 -10.68 -11.65
CA SER A 40 11.44 -9.74 -12.77
C SER A 40 10.94 -8.31 -12.47
N CYS A 41 10.29 -8.09 -11.32
CA CYS A 41 9.77 -6.80 -10.88
C CYS A 41 10.51 -6.24 -9.65
N GLU A 42 11.71 -6.73 -9.34
CA GLU A 42 12.52 -6.27 -8.20
C GLU A 42 12.79 -4.75 -8.29
N PRO A 43 12.41 -3.94 -7.27
CA PRO A 43 12.67 -2.51 -7.26
C PRO A 43 14.17 -2.18 -7.28
N LEU A 44 14.51 -0.99 -7.79
CA LEU A 44 15.89 -0.52 -7.78
C LEU A 44 16.40 -0.39 -6.34
N LYS A 45 17.61 -0.89 -6.05
CA LYS A 45 18.24 -0.70 -4.74
C LYS A 45 18.52 0.79 -4.50
N LEU A 46 18.44 1.23 -3.25
CA LEU A 46 18.75 2.61 -2.88
C LEU A 46 20.23 2.90 -3.22
N PRO A 47 20.53 3.96 -4.00
CA PRO A 47 21.91 4.36 -4.29
C PRO A 47 22.75 4.63 -3.03
N LEU A 48 24.04 4.29 -3.09
CA LEU A 48 24.96 4.33 -1.94
C LEU A 48 25.28 5.74 -1.44
N ASP A 49 25.16 6.74 -2.31
CA ASP A 49 25.27 8.18 -2.07
C ASP A 49 23.99 8.75 -1.43
N ARG A 50 22.82 8.21 -1.77
CA ARG A 50 21.50 8.66 -1.30
C ARG A 50 21.04 7.99 0.00
N ARG A 51 21.99 7.55 0.84
CA ARG A 51 21.70 6.88 2.13
C ARG A 51 20.85 7.75 3.04
N LEU A 52 19.72 7.20 3.48
CA LEU A 52 18.86 7.80 4.49
C LEU A 52 19.65 8.04 5.80
N PRO A 53 19.33 9.09 6.58
CA PRO A 53 20.03 9.36 7.83
C PRO A 53 19.96 8.17 8.79
N ARG A 54 21.08 7.83 9.43
CA ARG A 54 21.17 6.64 10.31
C ARG A 54 20.16 6.64 11.48
N GLN A 55 19.60 7.80 11.81
CA GLN A 55 18.69 8.03 12.94
C GLN A 55 17.33 8.67 12.53
N SER A 56 16.92 8.62 11.26
CA SER A 56 15.61 9.16 10.85
C SER A 56 14.44 8.27 11.29
N SER A 57 13.28 8.81 11.65
CA SER A 57 12.08 7.97 11.89
C SER A 57 11.65 7.18 10.64
N LEU A 58 10.79 6.15 10.78
CA LEU A 58 10.23 5.43 9.62
C LEU A 58 9.49 6.40 8.68
N THR A 59 8.76 7.36 9.25
CA THR A 59 8.07 8.42 8.52
C THR A 59 9.05 9.26 7.70
N GLU A 60 10.10 9.81 8.32
CA GLU A 60 11.13 10.59 7.63
C GLU A 60 11.87 9.78 6.58
N ALA A 61 12.21 8.52 6.88
CA ALA A 61 12.89 7.61 5.97
C ALA A 61 12.06 7.37 4.70
N THR A 62 10.76 7.11 4.86
CA THR A 62 9.83 6.86 3.75
C THR A 62 9.56 8.14 2.96
N LEU A 63 9.35 9.28 3.62
CA LEU A 63 9.15 10.58 2.98
C LEU A 63 10.36 11.02 2.16
N ALA A 64 11.57 10.94 2.72
CA ALA A 64 12.80 11.35 2.03
C ALA A 64 13.15 10.45 0.84
N ARG A 65 12.71 9.18 0.87
CA ARG A 65 12.92 8.21 -0.22
C ARG A 65 11.90 8.38 -1.35
N ASP A 66 10.62 8.44 -1.00
CA ASP A 66 9.53 8.37 -1.99
C ASP A 66 9.10 9.74 -2.50
N ILE A 67 9.16 10.80 -1.67
CA ILE A 67 8.79 12.20 -1.95
C ILE A 67 7.29 12.42 -2.24
N SER A 68 6.63 11.51 -2.95
CA SER A 68 5.20 11.54 -3.29
C SER A 68 4.58 10.14 -3.25
N CYS A 69 3.25 10.08 -3.17
CA CYS A 69 2.46 8.85 -3.19
C CYS A 69 2.88 7.92 -4.35
N ARG A 70 3.27 6.69 -4.03
CA ARG A 70 3.75 5.68 -4.99
C ARG A 70 2.68 5.14 -5.94
N ILE A 71 1.42 5.58 -5.81
CA ILE A 71 0.33 5.29 -6.75
C ILE A 71 -0.12 6.56 -7.48
N THR A 72 -0.42 7.64 -6.76
CA THR A 72 -1.08 8.83 -7.33
C THR A 72 -0.15 10.03 -7.59
N ASN A 73 1.15 9.90 -7.29
CA ASN A 73 2.15 10.99 -7.38
C ASN A 73 1.82 12.28 -6.60
N HIS A 74 0.85 12.25 -5.67
CA HIS A 74 0.55 13.39 -4.81
C HIS A 74 1.62 13.55 -3.73
N ILE A 75 2.12 14.76 -3.53
CA ILE A 75 3.11 15.09 -2.48
C ILE A 75 2.41 15.32 -1.13
N GLU A 76 1.33 16.10 -1.14
CA GLU A 76 0.57 16.46 0.06
C GLU A 76 -0.38 15.36 0.53
N GLY A 77 -0.64 15.31 1.85
CA GLY A 77 -1.60 14.38 2.46
C GLY A 77 -1.16 12.91 2.40
N THR A 78 0.14 12.65 2.38
CA THR A 78 0.70 11.30 2.33
C THR A 78 1.16 10.75 3.68
N GLU A 79 1.04 9.43 3.82
CA GLU A 79 1.39 8.64 5.01
C GLU A 79 2.26 7.44 4.59
N HIS A 80 3.09 6.94 5.49
CA HIS A 80 3.80 5.68 5.26
C HIS A 80 2.84 4.50 5.50
N ALA A 81 2.83 3.55 4.56
CA ALA A 81 2.00 2.36 4.60
C ALA A 81 2.90 1.12 4.68
N HIS A 82 2.75 0.33 5.75
CA HIS A 82 3.48 -0.93 5.91
C HIS A 82 3.00 -1.99 4.90
N LEU A 83 3.93 -2.60 4.19
CA LEU A 83 3.70 -3.73 3.30
C LEU A 83 3.44 -5.02 4.10
N VAL A 84 4.21 -5.27 5.16
CA VAL A 84 3.83 -6.24 6.21
C VAL A 84 3.36 -5.46 7.44
N PRO A 85 2.05 -5.45 7.74
CA PRO A 85 1.51 -4.67 8.85
C PRO A 85 2.08 -5.12 10.20
N ARG A 86 2.21 -4.17 11.14
CA ARG A 86 2.60 -4.47 12.54
C ARG A 86 1.70 -5.50 13.22
N SER A 87 0.43 -5.64 12.81
CA SER A 87 -0.49 -6.67 13.31
C SER A 87 -0.06 -8.11 12.97
N GLU A 88 0.91 -8.27 12.06
CA GLU A 88 1.49 -9.55 11.63
C GLU A 88 2.96 -9.72 12.08
N GLU A 89 3.43 -8.92 13.04
CA GLU A 89 4.81 -8.97 13.58
C GLU A 89 5.26 -10.37 14.03
N ARG A 90 4.33 -11.15 14.61
CA ARG A 90 4.57 -12.55 14.95
C ARG A 90 4.89 -13.39 13.71
N TRP A 91 4.06 -13.29 12.67
CA TRP A 91 4.27 -14.00 11.40
C TRP A 91 5.57 -13.54 10.72
N PHE A 92 5.87 -12.23 10.75
CA PHE A 92 7.10 -11.66 10.23
C PHE A 92 8.33 -12.28 10.89
N SER A 93 8.29 -12.45 12.21
CA SER A 93 9.36 -13.04 13.02
C SER A 93 9.50 -14.55 12.77
N GLU A 94 8.39 -15.29 12.79
CA GLU A 94 8.34 -16.75 12.51
C GLU A 94 8.75 -17.12 11.07
N ASN A 95 8.68 -16.16 10.14
CA ASN A 95 9.16 -16.29 8.76
C ASN A 95 10.51 -15.60 8.52
N GLY A 96 11.26 -15.22 9.57
CA GLY A 96 12.60 -14.66 9.41
C GLY A 96 12.69 -13.41 8.49
N MET A 97 11.59 -12.66 8.35
CA MET A 97 11.45 -11.58 7.37
C MET A 97 12.36 -10.37 7.65
N PHE A 98 13.02 -10.36 8.81
CA PHE A 98 14.09 -9.43 9.13
C PHE A 98 15.27 -9.48 8.13
N ARG A 99 15.47 -10.59 7.42
CA ARG A 99 16.55 -10.74 6.43
C ARG A 99 16.48 -9.80 5.23
N TYR A 100 15.34 -9.13 5.02
CA TYR A 100 15.14 -8.13 3.96
C TYR A 100 15.09 -6.69 4.50
N THR A 101 15.39 -6.48 5.79
CA THR A 101 15.60 -5.14 6.39
C THR A 101 16.97 -4.60 6.00
N ASN A 102 17.15 -3.28 5.98
CA ASN A 102 18.41 -2.68 5.55
C ASN A 102 19.42 -2.67 6.70
N GLN A 103 18.98 -2.17 7.87
CA GLN A 103 19.78 -2.11 9.10
C GLN A 103 18.85 -2.15 10.32
N GLN A 104 18.88 -3.25 11.09
CA GLN A 104 18.22 -3.29 12.41
C GLN A 104 18.83 -2.21 13.31
N ARG A 105 18.03 -1.22 13.72
CA ARG A 105 18.48 -0.17 14.64
C ARG A 105 18.29 -0.65 16.07
N PRO A 106 19.23 -0.36 17.00
CA PRO A 106 19.01 -0.61 18.42
C PRO A 106 17.73 0.08 18.89
N GLY A 107 16.74 -0.69 19.36
CA GLY A 107 15.48 -0.17 19.89
C GLY A 107 14.38 0.15 18.86
N SER A 108 14.50 -0.28 17.60
CA SER A 108 13.36 -0.30 16.66
C SER A 108 12.98 -1.73 16.29
N GLU A 109 11.69 -2.04 16.27
CA GLU A 109 11.24 -3.37 15.84
C GLU A 109 11.58 -3.62 14.36
N PRO A 110 12.06 -4.82 13.98
CA PRO A 110 12.46 -5.11 12.59
C PRO A 110 11.36 -4.94 11.54
N VAL A 111 10.08 -4.92 11.95
CA VAL A 111 8.94 -4.63 11.07
C VAL A 111 8.88 -3.16 10.63
N ASP A 112 9.53 -2.26 11.37
CA ASP A 112 9.60 -0.80 11.11
C ASP A 112 10.81 -0.38 10.26
N ASP A 113 11.18 -1.20 9.28
CA ASP A 113 12.19 -0.85 8.26
C ASP A 113 11.54 -0.13 7.07
N ALA A 114 12.24 0.87 6.51
CA ALA A 114 11.76 1.61 5.35
C ALA A 114 11.52 0.72 4.12
N GLN A 115 12.29 -0.36 3.93
CA GLN A 115 12.06 -1.32 2.84
C GLN A 115 10.71 -2.03 2.96
N ASN A 116 10.14 -2.13 4.17
CA ASN A 116 8.82 -2.67 4.46
C ASN A 116 7.70 -1.60 4.37
N ALA A 117 7.98 -0.39 3.90
CA ALA A 117 7.00 0.68 3.78
C ALA A 117 7.02 1.35 2.40
N ILE A 118 5.88 1.92 1.99
CA ILE A 118 5.75 2.82 0.84
C ILE A 118 4.92 4.05 1.21
N LEU A 119 5.19 5.18 0.58
CA LEU A 119 4.41 6.40 0.77
C LEU A 119 3.12 6.36 -0.04
N LEU A 120 1.96 6.55 0.59
CA LEU A 120 0.64 6.58 -0.05
C LEU A 120 -0.16 7.82 0.39
N ARG A 121 -1.05 8.33 -0.48
CA ARG A 121 -2.06 9.34 -0.09
C ARG A 121 -3.03 8.70 0.90
N SER A 122 -3.45 9.41 1.94
CA SER A 122 -4.18 8.84 3.09
C SER A 122 -5.47 8.08 2.76
N ASP A 123 -6.21 8.50 1.72
CA ASP A 123 -7.38 7.78 1.20
C ASP A 123 -6.98 6.44 0.55
N VAL A 124 -5.93 6.43 -0.28
CA VAL A 124 -5.39 5.24 -0.93
C VAL A 124 -4.80 4.28 0.11
N HIS A 125 -4.11 4.81 1.13
CA HIS A 125 -3.62 4.04 2.27
C HIS A 125 -4.76 3.34 3.03
N THR A 126 -5.84 4.07 3.33
CA THR A 126 -7.04 3.52 3.97
C THR A 126 -7.63 2.37 3.15
N ILE A 127 -7.73 2.50 1.83
CA ILE A 127 -8.26 1.47 0.93
C ILE A 127 -7.30 0.26 0.85
N PHE A 128 -5.99 0.50 0.90
CA PHE A 128 -4.96 -0.54 0.91
C PHE A 128 -5.09 -1.45 2.14
N ASP A 129 -5.22 -0.87 3.34
CA ASP A 129 -5.37 -1.59 4.62
C ASP A 129 -6.71 -2.30 4.78
N GLN A 130 -7.75 -1.79 4.11
CA GLN A 130 -9.01 -2.51 3.89
C GLN A 130 -8.87 -3.73 2.95
N LYS A 131 -7.66 -4.02 2.41
CA LYS A 131 -7.37 -5.13 1.49
C LYS A 131 -8.22 -5.10 0.21
N ARG A 132 -8.63 -3.90 -0.22
CA ARG A 132 -9.51 -3.73 -1.40
C ARG A 132 -8.77 -3.75 -2.72
N PHE A 133 -7.45 -3.57 -2.69
CA PHE A 133 -6.56 -3.80 -3.83
C PHE A 133 -5.27 -4.49 -3.37
N ALA A 134 -4.57 -5.07 -4.33
CA ALA A 134 -3.19 -5.53 -4.16
C ALA A 134 -2.30 -4.90 -5.23
N ILE A 135 -0.99 -4.86 -4.95
CA ILE A 135 0.03 -4.60 -5.97
C ILE A 135 0.35 -5.96 -6.60
N VAL A 136 0.40 -6.04 -7.93
CA VAL A 136 0.68 -7.29 -8.66
C VAL A 136 1.67 -7.05 -9.80
N PRO A 137 2.54 -8.02 -10.11
CA PRO A 137 3.36 -7.98 -11.31
C PRO A 137 2.53 -8.31 -12.55
N LYS A 138 2.69 -7.52 -13.61
CA LYS A 138 2.29 -7.86 -14.99
C LYS A 138 3.37 -7.39 -15.94
N SER A 139 3.91 -8.29 -16.77
CA SER A 139 4.89 -7.97 -17.81
C SER A 139 6.06 -7.10 -17.31
N SER A 140 6.73 -7.54 -16.24
CA SER A 140 7.84 -6.82 -15.53
C SER A 140 7.48 -5.46 -14.88
N VAL A 141 6.20 -5.10 -14.80
CA VAL A 141 5.73 -3.86 -14.15
C VAL A 141 4.84 -4.17 -12.94
N LEU A 142 5.06 -3.47 -11.83
CA LEU A 142 4.16 -3.49 -10.67
C LEU A 142 3.00 -2.51 -10.88
N LEU A 143 1.77 -3.02 -10.72
CA LEU A 143 0.56 -2.23 -10.88
C LEU A 143 -0.53 -2.59 -9.86
N VAL A 144 -1.45 -1.67 -9.66
CA VAL A 144 -2.58 -1.83 -8.73
C VAL A 144 -3.67 -2.69 -9.37
N HIS A 145 -4.13 -3.71 -8.66
CA HIS A 145 -5.25 -4.55 -9.06
C HIS A 145 -6.34 -4.54 -7.99
N ILE A 146 -7.53 -4.06 -8.36
CA ILE A 146 -8.68 -3.99 -7.45
C ILE A 146 -9.24 -5.40 -7.22
N ILE A 147 -9.31 -5.78 -5.96
CA ILE A 147 -9.76 -7.09 -5.47
C ILE A 147 -11.21 -7.00 -4.98
N ALA A 148 -11.55 -5.95 -4.23
CA ALA A 148 -12.89 -5.71 -3.71
C ALA A 148 -13.38 -4.30 -4.13
N PRO A 149 -14.02 -4.18 -5.30
CA PRO A 149 -14.47 -2.89 -5.83
C PRO A 149 -15.49 -2.20 -4.91
N GLY A 150 -16.33 -2.98 -4.22
CA GLY A 150 -17.45 -2.47 -3.43
C GLY A 150 -18.61 -2.00 -4.33
N SER A 151 -19.54 -1.24 -3.77
CA SER A 151 -20.78 -0.83 -4.48
C SER A 151 -20.59 0.26 -5.54
N SER A 152 -19.40 0.86 -5.65
CA SER A 152 -19.09 1.91 -6.62
C SER A 152 -17.92 1.51 -7.50
N LEU A 153 -18.06 1.73 -8.81
CA LEU A 153 -17.01 1.45 -9.80
C LEU A 153 -15.84 2.44 -9.74
N GLN A 154 -15.98 3.56 -9.01
CA GLN A 154 -14.96 4.62 -8.91
C GLN A 154 -13.57 4.08 -8.55
N LEU A 155 -13.48 3.11 -7.64
CA LEU A 155 -12.20 2.52 -7.24
C LEU A 155 -11.52 1.80 -8.41
N THR A 156 -12.30 1.05 -9.19
CA THR A 156 -11.83 0.34 -10.38
C THR A 156 -11.42 1.33 -11.46
N SER A 157 -12.27 2.33 -11.76
CA SER A 157 -12.00 3.31 -12.81
C SER A 157 -10.77 4.18 -12.54
N LEU A 158 -10.47 4.49 -11.27
CA LEU A 158 -9.34 5.35 -10.91
C LEU A 158 -8.00 4.61 -10.77
N TYR A 159 -8.00 3.34 -10.33
CA TYR A 159 -6.77 2.68 -9.90
C TYR A 159 -6.55 1.27 -10.49
N HIS A 160 -7.51 0.66 -11.18
CA HIS A 160 -7.30 -0.69 -11.73
C HIS A 160 -6.30 -0.68 -12.90
N ASN A 161 -5.28 -1.53 -12.83
CA ASN A 161 -4.12 -1.59 -13.73
C ASN A 161 -3.29 -0.29 -13.80
N VAL A 162 -3.42 0.62 -12.83
CA VAL A 162 -2.52 1.78 -12.73
C VAL A 162 -1.14 1.32 -12.27
N SER A 163 -0.12 1.65 -13.07
CA SER A 163 1.28 1.36 -12.74
C SER A 163 1.74 2.22 -11.57
N LEU A 164 2.58 1.64 -10.70
CA LEU A 164 3.16 2.39 -9.59
C LEU A 164 4.17 3.42 -10.09
N GLN A 165 4.34 4.50 -9.32
CA GLN A 165 5.52 5.36 -9.46
C GLN A 165 6.78 4.55 -9.13
N PRO A 166 7.95 4.85 -9.72
CA PRO A 166 9.16 4.08 -9.51
C PRO A 166 9.45 3.83 -8.01
N LEU A 167 9.57 2.55 -7.66
CA LEU A 167 9.98 2.11 -6.34
C LEU A 167 11.50 2.00 -6.29
N VAL A 168 12.09 2.57 -5.24
CA VAL A 168 13.53 2.52 -4.97
C VAL A 168 13.71 2.17 -3.50
N GLY A 169 14.59 1.25 -3.15
CA GLY A 169 14.83 0.87 -1.75
C GLY A 169 13.59 0.31 -1.04
N VAL A 170 12.79 -0.48 -1.77
CA VAL A 170 11.66 -1.28 -1.28
C VAL A 170 11.98 -2.73 -1.64
N ALA A 171 11.86 -3.67 -0.72
CA ALA A 171 12.19 -5.07 -1.02
C ALA A 171 10.97 -5.77 -1.64
N ILE A 172 11.14 -6.45 -2.79
CA ILE A 172 10.02 -7.13 -3.49
C ILE A 172 9.29 -8.15 -2.60
N GLN A 173 10.02 -8.72 -1.64
CA GLN A 173 9.54 -9.74 -0.71
C GLN A 173 8.42 -9.19 0.18
N TYR A 174 8.51 -7.93 0.61
CA TYR A 174 7.43 -7.30 1.37
C TYR A 174 6.21 -6.98 0.49
N ILE A 175 6.41 -6.64 -0.79
CA ILE A 175 5.31 -6.42 -1.76
C ILE A 175 4.57 -7.75 -2.03
N LEU A 176 5.29 -8.86 -2.24
CA LEU A 176 4.70 -10.20 -2.36
C LEU A 176 3.95 -10.60 -1.07
N THR A 177 4.53 -10.35 0.10
CA THR A 177 3.86 -10.62 1.38
C THR A 177 2.57 -9.82 1.52
N ARG A 178 2.57 -8.53 1.15
CA ARG A 178 1.37 -7.70 1.15
C ARG A 178 0.29 -8.25 0.21
N PHE A 179 0.68 -8.68 -0.99
CA PHE A 179 -0.22 -9.34 -1.93
C PHE A 179 -0.83 -10.60 -1.31
N ALA A 180 -0.02 -11.49 -0.74
CA ALA A 180 -0.50 -12.68 -0.06
C ALA A 180 -1.48 -12.33 1.07
N TRP A 181 -1.15 -11.37 1.94
CA TRP A 181 -2.01 -10.89 3.03
C TRP A 181 -3.37 -10.38 2.54
N THR A 182 -3.40 -9.64 1.43
CA THR A 182 -4.64 -9.20 0.79
C THR A 182 -5.45 -10.37 0.22
N ILE A 183 -4.83 -11.31 -0.50
CA ILE A 183 -5.52 -12.46 -1.12
C ILE A 183 -6.06 -13.42 -0.06
N PHE A 184 -5.29 -13.73 0.99
CA PHE A 184 -5.73 -14.65 2.05
C PHE A 184 -6.95 -14.14 2.83
N ALA A 185 -7.15 -12.83 2.93
CA ALA A 185 -8.36 -12.29 3.54
C ALA A 185 -9.62 -12.56 2.71
N GLN A 186 -9.50 -12.67 1.38
CA GLN A 186 -10.62 -13.04 0.50
C GLN A 186 -10.89 -14.56 0.56
N SER A 187 -9.86 -15.38 0.76
CA SER A 187 -10.00 -16.85 0.82
C SER A 187 -10.61 -17.38 2.13
N ILE A 188 -10.73 -16.57 3.20
CA ILE A 188 -11.37 -16.97 4.47
C ILE A 188 -12.77 -17.56 4.22
N ASN A 189 -13.59 -16.88 3.40
CA ASN A 189 -14.93 -17.35 3.07
C ASN A 189 -14.92 -18.71 2.35
N PHE A 190 -13.96 -18.94 1.46
CA PHE A 190 -13.81 -20.21 0.73
C PHE A 190 -13.47 -21.40 1.66
N VAL A 191 -12.69 -21.13 2.72
CA VAL A 191 -12.32 -22.13 3.74
C VAL A 191 -13.47 -22.36 4.75
N GLN A 192 -14.27 -21.33 5.06
CA GLN A 192 -15.36 -21.42 6.04
C GLN A 192 -16.69 -21.97 5.50
N GLN A 193 -16.81 -22.21 4.19
CA GLN A 193 -18.00 -22.70 3.47
C GLN A 193 -18.61 -24.04 3.96
N GLY A 194 -18.05 -24.69 4.98
CA GLY A 194 -18.59 -25.93 5.56
C GLY A 194 -18.32 -27.20 4.77
N LEU A 195 -17.70 -27.08 3.61
CA LEU A 195 -17.28 -28.19 2.75
C LEU A 195 -15.90 -28.71 3.17
N THR A 196 -15.63 -30.00 2.94
CA THR A 196 -14.31 -30.59 3.14
C THR A 196 -13.27 -29.92 2.22
N ARG A 197 -12.09 -29.61 2.75
CA ARG A 197 -10.98 -28.97 2.04
C ARG A 197 -9.69 -29.75 2.29
N ARG A 198 -8.91 -30.01 1.24
CA ARG A 198 -7.52 -30.42 1.40
C ARG A 198 -6.72 -29.19 1.81
N LEU A 199 -6.17 -29.17 3.02
CA LEU A 199 -5.40 -28.04 3.54
C LEU A 199 -3.91 -28.36 3.53
N PHE A 200 -3.11 -27.34 3.27
CA PHE A 200 -1.67 -27.35 3.49
C PHE A 200 -1.37 -26.61 4.80
N ILE A 201 -0.83 -27.30 5.80
CA ILE A 201 -0.54 -26.72 7.12
C ILE A 201 0.88 -27.08 7.53
N TYR A 202 1.64 -26.09 7.96
CA TYR A 202 2.90 -26.32 8.66
C TYR A 202 2.61 -26.77 10.10
N VAL A 203 3.03 -27.99 10.40
CA VAL A 203 3.22 -28.45 11.78
C VAL A 203 4.57 -27.87 12.27
N GLY A 204 4.95 -28.09 13.53
CA GLY A 204 6.25 -27.66 14.05
C GLY A 204 7.43 -28.23 13.26
N ASP A 205 8.63 -27.71 13.55
CA ASP A 205 9.92 -28.31 13.16
C ASP A 205 10.18 -28.46 11.64
N GLY A 206 9.40 -27.75 10.81
CA GLY A 206 9.54 -27.74 9.36
C GLY A 206 8.70 -28.81 8.65
N GLU A 207 7.95 -29.63 9.38
CA GLU A 207 7.07 -30.64 8.79
C GLU A 207 5.80 -30.02 8.19
N THR A 208 5.50 -30.40 6.95
CA THR A 208 4.29 -29.98 6.24
C THR A 208 3.27 -31.10 6.22
N SER A 209 2.10 -30.85 6.79
CA SER A 209 0.96 -31.77 6.72
C SER A 209 0.01 -31.35 5.61
N ILE A 210 -0.31 -32.30 4.73
CA ILE A 210 -1.39 -32.19 3.75
C ILE A 210 -2.47 -33.19 4.16
N ALA A 211 -3.63 -32.70 4.56
CA ALA A 211 -4.75 -33.54 4.98
C ALA A 211 -6.10 -32.92 4.58
N ASP A 212 -7.14 -33.75 4.53
CA ASP A 212 -8.51 -33.31 4.29
C ASP A 212 -9.17 -32.92 5.62
N PHE A 213 -9.58 -31.65 5.74
CA PHE A 213 -10.25 -31.08 6.91
C PHE A 213 -11.74 -30.94 6.63
N SER A 214 -12.59 -31.32 7.60
CA SER A 214 -14.03 -31.07 7.56
C SER A 214 -14.35 -29.58 7.69
N GLY A 215 -15.56 -29.18 7.30
CA GLY A 215 -16.02 -27.80 7.43
C GLY A 215 -15.92 -27.23 8.86
N ASP A 216 -16.15 -28.05 9.88
CA ASP A 216 -16.03 -27.66 11.28
C ASP A 216 -14.57 -27.51 11.72
N GLN A 217 -13.70 -28.42 11.29
CA GLN A 217 -12.27 -28.32 11.57
C GLN A 217 -11.67 -27.06 10.90
N CYS A 218 -12.07 -26.75 9.67
CA CYS A 218 -11.71 -25.51 8.98
C CYS A 218 -12.14 -24.26 9.75
N ARG A 219 -13.37 -24.24 10.29
CA ARG A 219 -13.85 -23.13 11.14
C ARG A 219 -13.08 -22.99 12.45
N GLN A 220 -12.78 -24.10 13.12
CA GLN A 220 -12.02 -24.11 14.38
C GLN A 220 -10.56 -23.63 14.17
N LEU A 221 -9.91 -24.08 13.09
CA LEU A 221 -8.55 -23.68 12.73
C LEU A 221 -8.44 -22.16 12.52
N LEU A 222 -9.40 -21.55 11.82
CA LEU A 222 -9.41 -20.10 11.61
C LEU A 222 -9.77 -19.32 12.88
N SER A 223 -10.63 -19.86 13.74
CA SER A 223 -11.05 -19.21 14.99
C SER A 223 -9.93 -19.17 16.04
N SER A 224 -9.08 -20.19 16.08
CA SER A 224 -7.94 -20.24 17.01
C SER A 224 -6.81 -19.25 16.64
N GLY A 225 -6.66 -18.93 15.35
CA GLY A 225 -5.70 -17.93 14.85
C GLY A 225 -6.15 -16.46 14.96
N ALA A 226 -7.45 -16.18 15.17
CA ALA A 226 -8.05 -14.85 14.99
C ALA A 226 -7.80 -13.83 16.13
N LYS A 227 -6.73 -13.98 16.94
CA LYS A 227 -6.41 -13.05 18.05
C LYS A 227 -5.71 -11.75 17.63
N SER A 228 -5.58 -11.48 16.33
CA SER A 228 -5.14 -10.17 15.82
C SER A 228 -6.31 -9.16 15.87
N CYS A 229 -6.70 -8.80 17.09
CA CYS A 229 -7.66 -7.72 17.32
C CYS A 229 -7.04 -6.39 16.90
N SER A 230 -7.72 -5.65 16.02
CA SER A 230 -7.33 -4.30 15.62
C SER A 230 -7.20 -3.39 16.84
N GLN A 231 -5.97 -3.13 17.27
CA GLN A 231 -5.64 -2.11 18.28
C GLN A 231 -5.82 -0.71 17.68
N SER A 232 -7.08 -0.30 17.49
CA SER A 232 -7.41 1.11 17.32
C SER A 232 -6.82 1.88 18.52
N PRO A 233 -6.05 2.98 18.32
CA PRO A 233 -5.25 3.59 19.38
C PRO A 233 -6.06 3.91 20.64
N ARG A 234 -5.90 3.08 21.68
CA ARG A 234 -6.59 3.28 22.96
C ARG A 234 -6.06 4.55 23.62
N LYS A 235 -6.87 5.61 23.51
CA LYS A 235 -6.91 6.83 24.32
C LYS A 235 -6.24 6.62 25.69
N ARG A 236 -5.10 7.28 25.90
CA ARG A 236 -4.27 7.19 27.11
C ARG A 236 -5.14 7.30 28.38
N GLN A 237 -5.07 6.31 29.27
CA GLN A 237 -5.49 6.51 30.66
C GLN A 237 -4.54 7.55 31.30
N ARG A 238 -5.09 8.40 32.17
CA ARG A 238 -4.31 9.34 32.98
C ARG A 238 -4.12 8.68 34.34
N ASP A 239 -2.87 8.55 34.76
CA ASP A 239 -2.52 7.97 36.05
C ASP A 239 -3.14 8.76 37.21
N ALA A 240 -3.72 8.02 38.16
CA ALA A 240 -4.21 8.58 39.41
C ALA A 240 -3.09 8.52 40.44
N PHE A 241 -2.42 9.65 40.67
CA PHE A 241 -1.48 9.79 41.78
C PHE A 241 -2.23 9.66 43.11
N VAL A 242 -1.85 8.66 43.91
CA VAL A 242 -2.22 8.56 45.33
C VAL A 242 -1.17 9.30 46.14
N ALA A 243 -1.60 10.22 47.01
CA ALA A 243 -0.76 10.86 48.01
C ALA A 243 -1.35 10.59 49.41
N PRO A 244 -0.53 10.37 50.45
CA PRO A 244 -1.00 9.90 51.75
C PRO A 244 -1.56 11.02 52.62
N ALA A 245 -2.50 10.67 53.51
CA ALA A 245 -3.09 11.58 54.49
C ALA A 245 -2.16 11.83 55.68
N ARG A 246 -2.05 13.10 56.12
CA ARG A 246 -1.85 13.53 57.52
C ARG A 246 -2.49 14.89 57.74
N ASP A 247 -3.05 15.07 58.93
CA ASP A 247 -3.80 16.25 59.37
C ASP A 247 -2.91 17.43 59.81
N GLY A 248 -3.46 18.64 59.80
CA GLY A 248 -2.83 19.86 60.31
C GLY A 248 -3.52 21.14 59.81
N GLU A 249 -4.05 21.95 60.72
CA GLU A 249 -4.92 23.10 60.43
C GLU A 249 -4.16 24.40 60.07
N ASP A 250 -4.71 25.20 59.13
CA ASP A 250 -5.15 26.60 59.32
C ASP A 250 -5.06 27.46 58.03
N ASN A 251 -5.90 28.51 57.99
CA ASN A 251 -6.30 29.41 56.93
C ASN A 251 -5.21 30.02 56.01
N ARG A 252 -5.53 30.10 54.71
CA ARG A 252 -5.99 31.37 54.07
C ARG A 252 -6.50 31.18 52.62
N GLU A 253 -7.49 31.97 52.26
CA GLU A 253 -8.26 31.89 51.01
C GLU A 253 -7.46 32.32 49.76
N LYS A 254 -7.54 31.54 48.67
CA LYS A 254 -7.58 32.06 47.28
C LYS A 254 -8.41 31.16 46.37
N GLU A 255 -9.32 31.78 45.63
CA GLU A 255 -10.31 31.15 44.76
C GLU A 255 -9.73 30.72 43.40
N TYR A 256 -9.88 29.44 43.03
CA TYR A 256 -9.46 28.93 41.72
C TYR A 256 -10.65 28.81 40.75
N VAL A 257 -10.78 29.77 39.83
CA VAL A 257 -11.82 29.74 38.79
C VAL A 257 -11.58 28.60 37.80
N ARG A 258 -12.57 27.72 37.65
CA ARG A 258 -12.50 26.50 36.84
C ARG A 258 -12.54 26.77 35.33
N GLY A 259 -11.73 26.00 34.59
CA GLY A 259 -11.70 25.99 33.12
C GLY A 259 -13.04 25.61 32.46
N ARG A 260 -13.38 26.35 31.39
CA ARG A 260 -14.68 26.40 30.72
C ARG A 260 -14.97 25.14 29.86
N ARG A 261 -15.96 24.32 30.23
CA ARG A 261 -16.51 23.26 29.35
C ARG A 261 -17.49 23.85 28.33
N ARG A 262 -17.15 23.84 27.03
CA ARG A 262 -18.13 24.07 25.95
C ARG A 262 -19.03 22.83 25.80
N ARG A 263 -20.29 22.92 26.20
CA ARG A 263 -21.36 22.01 25.73
C ARG A 263 -21.98 22.62 24.46
N ARG A 264 -22.14 21.84 23.40
CA ARG A 264 -23.10 22.11 22.32
C ARG A 264 -24.32 21.25 22.58
N SER A 265 -25.48 21.87 22.74
CA SER A 265 -26.78 21.22 22.79
C SER A 265 -27.59 21.71 21.60
N PHE A 266 -28.11 20.78 20.80
CA PHE A 266 -29.16 21.10 19.83
C PHE A 266 -30.50 21.16 20.57
N GLY A 267 -31.30 22.18 20.27
CA GLY A 267 -32.67 22.34 20.74
C GLY A 267 -33.43 23.16 19.71
N SER A 268 -34.49 22.59 19.17
CA SER A 268 -35.32 23.19 18.13
C SER A 268 -36.62 23.70 18.75
N SER A 269 -37.01 24.94 18.43
CA SER A 269 -38.40 25.41 18.53
C SER A 269 -38.60 26.65 17.67
N SER A 270 -39.69 26.64 16.89
CA SER A 270 -40.04 27.57 15.81
C SER A 270 -40.69 28.88 16.27
N GLN A 271 -40.75 29.87 15.34
CA GLN A 271 -41.74 30.97 15.26
C GLN A 271 -41.68 32.03 16.40
N ASP A 272 -41.96 33.32 16.21
CA ASP A 272 -42.29 34.16 15.04
C ASP A 272 -42.01 35.65 15.40
N SER A 273 -42.07 36.70 14.57
CA SER A 273 -42.45 36.92 13.16
C SER A 273 -41.91 38.29 12.66
N SER A 274 -42.28 38.70 11.44
CA SER A 274 -42.48 40.10 10.99
C SER A 274 -41.27 41.04 10.74
N PHE A 275 -41.07 41.40 9.46
CA PHE A 275 -41.18 42.76 8.89
C PHE A 275 -40.06 43.13 7.89
N ASP A 276 -40.51 43.39 6.65
CA ASP A 276 -39.99 44.23 5.54
C ASP A 276 -38.49 44.40 5.26
N GLU A 277 -38.04 44.76 4.05
CA GLU A 277 -38.46 44.68 2.64
C GLU A 277 -37.41 45.58 1.92
N LYS A 278 -37.16 45.39 0.62
CA LYS A 278 -36.42 46.31 -0.27
C LYS A 278 -34.94 46.61 0.09
N LEU A 279 -34.03 45.89 -0.57
CA LEU A 279 -33.17 46.51 -1.60
C LEU A 279 -32.43 45.45 -2.44
N TRP A 280 -33.05 45.05 -3.56
CA TRP A 280 -32.34 44.50 -4.72
C TRP A 280 -32.80 45.25 -5.96
N THR A 281 -31.86 45.86 -6.67
CA THR A 281 -32.06 46.32 -8.05
C THR A 281 -30.80 46.02 -8.86
N THR A 282 -30.97 45.00 -9.69
CA THR A 282 -30.22 44.59 -10.88
C THR A 282 -29.48 45.70 -11.61
N SER A 283 -28.30 45.38 -12.15
CA SER A 283 -27.93 45.68 -13.56
C SER A 283 -26.82 44.75 -14.05
N GLN A 284 -26.98 44.26 -15.28
CA GLN A 284 -25.93 43.62 -16.10
C GLN A 284 -25.17 44.71 -16.88
N GLU A 285 -24.40 44.30 -17.91
CA GLU A 285 -23.73 45.10 -18.96
C GLU A 285 -22.33 45.65 -18.60
N THR A 286 -21.34 45.71 -19.51
CA THR A 286 -21.14 45.10 -20.85
C THR A 286 -19.63 45.08 -21.18
N ILE A 287 -19.20 44.23 -22.13
CA ILE A 287 -17.82 44.13 -22.65
C ILE A 287 -17.48 45.33 -23.55
N PRO A 288 -16.24 45.87 -23.54
CA PRO A 288 -15.73 46.71 -24.62
C PRO A 288 -14.80 45.94 -25.56
N ASP A 289 -15.21 45.79 -26.83
CA ASP A 289 -14.31 45.55 -27.95
C ASP A 289 -13.66 46.87 -28.40
N THR A 290 -12.42 46.81 -28.91
CA THR A 290 -11.84 47.86 -29.77
C THR A 290 -11.03 47.22 -30.88
N ASP A 291 -11.42 47.51 -32.12
CA ASP A 291 -10.87 46.95 -33.35
C ASP A 291 -9.70 47.78 -33.93
N ILE A 292 -8.78 47.05 -34.57
CA ILE A 292 -8.12 47.33 -35.88
C ILE A 292 -7.39 48.68 -36.08
N ASP A 293 -6.09 48.60 -36.37
CA ASP A 293 -5.62 49.09 -37.69
C ASP A 293 -4.54 48.16 -38.28
N ASP A 294 -4.46 48.17 -39.61
CA ASP A 294 -3.76 47.19 -40.46
C ASP A 294 -2.60 47.87 -41.22
N SER A 295 -1.46 47.19 -41.39
CA SER A 295 -0.41 47.63 -42.32
C SER A 295 0.57 46.50 -42.68
N ASN A 296 0.68 46.31 -43.99
CA ASN A 296 1.42 45.27 -44.71
C ASN A 296 2.92 45.61 -44.90
N ASP A 297 3.62 44.76 -45.67
CA ASP A 297 4.99 44.88 -46.21
C ASP A 297 6.10 44.23 -45.32
N GLY A 298 7.05 43.45 -45.85
CA GLY A 298 7.22 42.92 -47.20
C GLY A 298 8.67 42.54 -47.55
N LEU A 299 8.92 41.26 -47.85
CA LEU A 299 10.02 40.69 -48.68
C LEU A 299 11.50 40.74 -48.18
N GLY A 300 12.27 39.70 -48.60
CA GLY A 300 13.75 39.63 -48.57
C GLY A 300 14.34 38.72 -47.46
N SER A 301 14.62 37.41 -47.62
CA SER A 301 15.38 36.62 -48.63
C SER A 301 16.86 36.38 -48.26
N CYS A 302 17.33 35.12 -48.41
CA CYS A 302 18.74 34.61 -48.48
C CYS A 302 19.71 34.94 -47.30
N ASP A 303 20.81 34.23 -46.98
CA ASP A 303 21.45 32.92 -47.33
C ASP A 303 22.65 32.73 -46.33
N ASP A 304 23.35 31.60 -46.13
CA ASP A 304 23.25 30.16 -46.46
C ASP A 304 24.25 29.36 -45.54
N GLY A 305 24.12 28.03 -45.45
CA GLY A 305 25.17 27.12 -44.96
C GLY A 305 25.19 26.83 -43.45
N ALA A 306 25.40 25.61 -42.95
CA ALA A 306 26.13 24.48 -43.53
C ALA A 306 25.76 23.13 -42.89
N GLU A 307 25.77 22.07 -43.70
CA GLU A 307 25.59 20.68 -43.25
C GLU A 307 26.82 20.12 -42.51
N SER A 308 26.59 19.17 -41.61
CA SER A 308 27.54 18.05 -41.36
C SER A 308 26.84 16.85 -40.73
N GLN A 309 26.17 16.05 -41.57
CA GLN A 309 25.78 14.68 -41.20
C GLN A 309 26.85 13.68 -41.66
N SER A 310 27.59 13.09 -40.71
CA SER A 310 28.56 12.03 -41.01
C SER A 310 27.93 10.65 -40.89
N LYS A 311 27.68 10.00 -42.03
CA LYS A 311 27.31 8.57 -42.12
C LYS A 311 28.53 7.68 -41.95
N ARG A 312 28.50 6.74 -41.00
CA ARG A 312 29.16 5.40 -41.09
C ARG A 312 28.26 4.40 -40.34
N GLN A 313 27.37 3.68 -41.01
CA GLN A 313 27.60 2.51 -41.88
C GLN A 313 27.87 1.23 -41.05
N CYS A 314 26.82 0.43 -40.89
CA CYS A 314 26.91 -0.94 -40.41
C CYS A 314 27.65 -1.81 -41.45
N VAL A 315 28.53 -2.69 -40.99
CA VAL A 315 29.12 -3.75 -41.82
C VAL A 315 28.74 -5.08 -41.18
N ALA A 316 27.87 -5.82 -41.87
CA ALA A 316 27.71 -7.25 -41.61
C ALA A 316 28.89 -8.01 -42.23
N SER A 317 29.27 -9.12 -41.62
CA SER A 317 30.16 -10.11 -42.25
C SER A 317 29.75 -11.51 -41.80
N PRO A 318 29.97 -12.54 -42.63
CA PRO A 318 29.09 -13.70 -42.65
C PRO A 318 29.67 -14.91 -41.90
N CYS A 319 28.80 -15.89 -41.66
CA CYS A 319 29.21 -17.25 -41.34
C CYS A 319 29.91 -17.88 -42.55
N ASP A 320 30.92 -18.71 -42.32
CA ASP A 320 31.20 -19.81 -43.23
C ASP A 320 31.72 -21.05 -42.47
N HIS A 321 31.41 -22.22 -43.01
CA HIS A 321 31.74 -23.53 -42.47
C HIS A 321 33.17 -23.96 -42.84
N ASN A 322 33.73 -24.84 -41.98
CA ASN A 322 34.66 -25.96 -42.24
C ASN A 322 35.77 -25.99 -41.17
N ASP A 323 36.31 -27.11 -40.75
CA ASP A 323 35.93 -28.54 -40.66
C ASP A 323 37.18 -29.24 -40.07
N CYS A 324 37.04 -30.42 -39.47
CA CYS A 324 38.12 -31.37 -39.09
C CYS A 324 39.42 -30.80 -38.44
N SER A 325 39.72 -31.16 -37.19
CA SER A 325 40.16 -32.52 -36.82
C SER A 325 40.04 -32.77 -35.32
#